data_AF-A0AAW7X663-F1
#
_entry.id   AF-A0AAW7X663-F1
#
_cell.length_a   1.000
_cell.length_b   1.000
_cell.length_c   1.000
_cell.angle_alpha   90.00
_cell.angle_beta   90.00
_cell.angle_gamma   90.00
#
_symmetry.space_group_name_H-M   'P 1'
#
loop_
_entity.id
_entity.type
_entity.pdbx_description
1 polymer ?
#
loop_
_entity_poly.entity_id
_entity_poly.type
_entity_poly.pdbx_seq_one_letter_code
_entity_poly.pdbx_strand_id
1 'polypeptide(L)' 'MKITRTRIILILFLMLPIFTSGCSKMGVKPWQKGTIAKESMQLDHSRLQSAFDDHIYYARESSTGGSGLGGGGCGCN' A
#
# COMPACT_ATOMS: atom_id res chain seq x y z
N MET A 1 -48.73 -1.52 12.09
CA MET A 1 -47.28 -1.73 12.33
C MET A 1 -46.44 -2.12 11.10
N LYS A 2 -46.99 -2.71 10.02
CA LYS A 2 -46.19 -3.08 8.83
C LYS A 2 -45.73 -1.86 8.01
N ILE A 3 -46.62 -0.88 7.78
CA ILE A 3 -46.36 0.34 6.99
C ILE A 3 -45.30 1.26 7.60
N THR A 4 -45.26 1.39 8.94
CA THR A 4 -44.25 2.19 9.63
C THR A 4 -42.85 1.55 9.55
N ARG A 5 -42.78 0.22 9.60
CA ARG A 5 -41.52 -0.53 9.49
C ARG A 5 -40.93 -0.48 8.07
N THR A 6 -41.76 -0.53 7.03
CA THR A 6 -41.30 -0.38 5.64
C THR A 6 -40.75 1.02 5.36
N ARG A 7 -41.36 2.06 5.96
CA ARG A 7 -40.87 3.45 5.86
C ARG A 7 -39.52 3.64 6.54
N ILE A 8 -39.30 3.04 7.71
CA ILE A 8 -38.01 3.10 8.41
C ILE A 8 -36.91 2.43 7.58
N ILE A 9 -37.19 1.29 6.96
CA ILE A 9 -36.23 0.58 6.09
C ILE A 9 -35.87 1.42 4.87
N LEU A 10 -36.86 2.08 4.24
CA LEU A 10 -36.63 2.99 3.12
C LEU A 10 -35.76 4.20 3.50
N ILE A 11 -35.99 4.79 4.67
CA ILE A 11 -35.19 5.91 5.18
C ILE A 11 -33.76 5.46 5.47
N LEU A 12 -33.57 4.28 6.06
CA LEU A 12 -32.25 3.73 6.35
C LEU A 12 -31.45 3.44 5.07
N PHE A 13 -32.10 2.90 4.04
CA PHE A 13 -31.47 2.61 2.75
C PHE A 13 -31.05 3.90 2.02
N LEU A 14 -31.86 4.96 2.13
CA LEU A 14 -31.57 6.27 1.52
C LEU A 14 -30.41 7.01 2.23
N MET A 15 -30.22 6.79 3.53
CA MET A 15 -29.14 7.42 4.33
C MET A 15 -27.79 6.69 4.26
N LEU A 16 -27.78 5.43 3.81
CA LEU A 16 -26.57 4.60 3.72
C LEU A 16 -25.40 5.20 2.89
N PRO A 17 -25.59 5.84 1.72
CA PRO A 17 -24.47 6.32 0.89
C PRO A 17 -23.73 7.53 1.50
N ILE A 18 -24.32 8.21 2.48
CA ILE A 18 -23.70 9.37 3.14
C ILE A 18 -22.54 8.91 4.04
N PHE A 19 -22.67 7.72 4.65
CA PHE A 19 -21.66 7.17 5.56
C PHE A 19 -20.51 6.43 4.84
N THR A 20 -20.69 6.02 3.58
CA THR A 20 -19.65 5.38 2.77
C THR A 20 -18.94 6.35 1.83
N SER A 21 -19.27 7.63 1.90
CA SER A 21 -18.61 8.69 1.13
C SER A 21 -17.18 8.91 1.63
N GLY A 22 -16.20 8.29 0.96
CA GLY A 22 -14.77 8.53 1.21
C GLY A 22 -14.28 9.86 0.64
N CYS A 23 -13.22 10.43 1.26
CA CYS A 23 -12.57 11.66 0.79
C CYS A 23 -11.68 11.43 -0.44
N SER A 24 -12.27 11.05 -1.58
CA SER A 24 -11.53 10.80 -2.84
C SER A 24 -11.18 12.08 -3.61
N LYS A 25 -11.80 13.23 -3.26
CA LYS A 25 -11.56 14.52 -3.92
C LYS A 25 -10.47 15.39 -3.27
N MET A 26 -9.84 14.93 -2.20
CA MET A 26 -8.70 15.61 -1.55
C MET A 26 -7.37 15.28 -2.25
N GLY A 27 -7.38 15.19 -3.57
CA GLY A 27 -6.18 14.92 -4.38
C GLY A 27 -5.49 16.20 -4.81
N VAL A 28 -4.15 16.16 -4.87
CA VAL A 28 -3.35 17.22 -5.52
C VAL A 28 -3.52 17.14 -7.04
N LYS A 29 -3.54 18.29 -7.72
CA LYS A 29 -3.64 18.36 -9.18
C LYS A 29 -2.44 17.65 -9.82
N PRO A 30 -2.56 17.03 -11.01
CA PRO A 30 -1.49 16.26 -11.63
C PRO A 30 -0.13 16.97 -11.69
N TRP A 31 -0.12 18.27 -11.98
CA TRP A 31 1.10 19.10 -12.04
C TRP A 31 1.67 19.51 -10.67
N GLN A 32 0.90 19.35 -9.58
CA GLN A 32 1.39 19.56 -8.21
C GLN A 32 2.18 18.35 -7.67
N LYS A 33 2.21 17.22 -8.40
CA LYS A 33 2.99 16.03 -8.02
C LYS A 33 4.49 16.13 -8.31
N GLY A 34 4.94 17.15 -9.03
CA GLY A 34 6.34 17.32 -9.42
C GLY A 34 7.32 17.52 -8.26
N THR A 35 6.85 17.94 -7.09
CA THR A 35 7.69 18.25 -5.92
C THR A 35 7.72 17.16 -4.85
N ILE A 36 7.06 16.02 -5.08
CA ILE A 36 6.86 14.94 -4.09
C ILE A 36 7.87 13.79 -4.26
N ALA A 37 8.73 13.82 -5.28
CA ALA A 37 9.80 12.85 -5.49
C ALA A 37 11.17 13.49 -5.24
N LYS A 38 11.39 14.01 -4.03
CA LYS A 38 12.73 14.49 -3.65
C LYS A 38 13.68 13.30 -3.52
N GLU A 39 14.95 13.48 -3.83
CA GLU A 39 15.98 12.44 -3.66
C GLU A 39 16.01 11.88 -2.23
N SER A 40 15.77 12.75 -1.24
CA SER A 40 15.69 12.37 0.18
C SER A 40 14.47 11.52 0.56
N MET A 41 13.52 11.30 -0.36
CA MET A 41 12.32 10.48 -0.18
C MET A 41 12.44 9.13 -0.90
N GLN A 42 13.60 8.84 -1.51
CA GLN A 42 13.87 7.51 -2.05
C GLN A 42 13.87 6.48 -0.92
N LEU A 43 13.22 5.33 -1.16
CA LEU A 43 13.16 4.21 -0.22
C LEU A 43 14.54 3.67 0.15
N ASP A 44 15.46 3.75 -0.81
CA ASP A 44 16.86 3.45 -0.63
C ASP A 44 17.66 4.65 -1.13
N HIS A 45 18.35 5.32 -0.21
CA HIS A 45 19.16 6.49 -0.48
C HIS A 45 20.51 6.13 -1.14
N SER A 46 20.95 4.87 -1.06
CA SER A 46 22.20 4.42 -1.64
C SER A 46 22.16 2.95 -2.02
N ARG A 47 21.93 2.71 -3.31
CA ARG A 47 21.94 1.38 -3.95
C ARG A 47 23.13 0.52 -3.55
N LEU A 48 24.30 1.14 -3.40
CA LEU A 48 25.52 0.44 -3.03
C LEU A 48 25.44 -0.12 -1.59
N GLN A 49 24.93 0.67 -0.65
CA GLN A 49 24.78 0.24 0.74
C GLN A 49 23.74 -0.87 0.87
N SER A 50 22.56 -0.70 0.25
CA SER A 50 21.55 -1.77 0.26
C SER A 50 22.03 -3.05 -0.40
N ALA A 51 22.80 -2.97 -1.49
CA ALA A 51 23.40 -4.16 -2.10
C ALA A 51 24.44 -4.84 -1.18
N PHE A 52 25.22 -4.07 -0.42
CA PHE A 52 26.16 -4.62 0.56
C PHE A 52 25.44 -5.27 1.74
N ASP A 53 24.40 -4.64 2.27
CA ASP A 53 23.60 -5.16 3.38
C ASP A 53 22.88 -6.44 2.96
N ASP A 54 22.28 -6.46 1.76
CA ASP A 54 21.68 -7.66 1.16
C ASP A 54 22.71 -8.79 1.02
N HIS A 55 23.93 -8.48 0.54
CA HIS A 55 24.99 -9.48 0.41
C HIS A 55 25.37 -10.10 1.77
N ILE A 56 25.47 -9.29 2.84
CA ILE A 56 25.76 -9.78 4.19
C ILE A 56 24.58 -10.59 4.73
N TYR A 57 23.35 -10.11 4.53
CA TYR A 57 22.13 -10.76 4.97
C TYR A 57 21.97 -12.14 4.35
N TYR A 58 22.09 -12.26 3.03
CA TYR A 58 22.02 -13.56 2.34
C TYR A 58 23.20 -14.46 2.71
N ALA A 59 24.41 -13.93 2.88
CA ALA A 59 25.53 -14.75 3.32
C ALA A 59 25.30 -15.40 4.70
N ARG A 60 24.46 -14.80 5.55
CA ARG A 60 24.14 -15.30 6.89
C ARG A 60 22.85 -16.11 6.96
N GLU A 61 21.84 -15.73 6.17
CA GLU A 61 20.45 -16.19 6.30
C GLU A 61 19.89 -16.74 4.98
N SER A 62 20.77 -17.29 4.11
CA SER A 62 20.46 -17.91 2.81
C SER A 62 19.36 -18.98 2.78
N SER A 63 18.79 -19.37 3.92
CA SER A 63 17.61 -20.25 3.96
C SER A 63 16.29 -19.52 3.72
N THR A 64 16.25 -18.19 3.90
CA THR A 64 14.99 -17.42 4.01
C THR A 64 14.41 -16.97 2.66
N GLY A 65 15.16 -17.09 1.55
CA GLY A 65 14.72 -16.57 0.26
C GLY A 65 14.84 -15.05 0.21
N GLY A 66 15.40 -14.52 -0.88
CA GLY A 66 15.65 -13.08 -0.99
C GLY A 66 14.56 -12.28 -1.70
N SER A 67 14.64 -10.96 -1.54
CA SER A 67 13.73 -9.93 -2.03
C SER A 67 13.66 -9.78 -3.57
N GLY A 68 14.32 -10.68 -4.33
CA GLY A 68 14.39 -10.65 -5.78
C GLY A 68 14.25 -12.03 -6.45
N LEU A 69 14.10 -12.02 -7.78
CA LEU A 69 14.00 -13.19 -8.65
C LEU A 69 15.33 -13.98 -8.63
N GLY A 70 15.54 -14.83 -7.62
CA GLY A 70 16.79 -15.56 -7.40
C GLY A 70 17.49 -15.29 -6.07
N GLY A 71 16.80 -14.67 -5.11
CA GLY A 71 17.31 -14.52 -3.75
C GLY A 71 17.38 -15.86 -3.00
N GLY A 72 18.57 -16.23 -2.55
CA GLY A 72 18.90 -17.53 -1.97
C GLY A 72 17.95 -18.02 -0.86
N GLY A 73 17.34 -19.17 -1.14
CA GLY A 73 16.69 -20.14 -0.24
C GLY A 73 17.18 -21.54 -0.63
N CYS A 74 16.60 -22.65 -0.15
CA CYS A 74 17.04 -24.04 -0.46
C CYS A 74 17.08 -24.44 -1.95
N GLY A 75 16.90 -23.51 -2.90
CA GLY A 75 16.97 -23.78 -4.33
C GLY A 75 15.84 -24.66 -4.82
N CYS A 76 14.76 -24.78 -4.04
CA CYS A 76 13.64 -25.64 -4.35
C CYS A 76 12.68 -24.92 -5.31
N ASN A 77 13.02 -24.89 -6.60
CA ASN A 77 12.05 -24.85 -7.72
C ASN A 77 12.02 -26.23 -8.37
#